data_AF-A0A543J266-F1
#
_entry.id   AF-A0A543J266-F1
#
_cell.length_a   1.000
_cell.length_b   1.000
_cell.length_c   1.000
_cell.angle_alpha   90.00
_cell.angle_beta   90.00
_cell.angle_gamma   90.00
#
_symmetry.space_group_name_H-M   'P 1'
#
loop_
_entity.id
_entity.type
_entity.pdbx_description
1 polymer ?
#
loop_
_entity_poly.entity_id
_entity_poly.type
_entity_poly.pdbx_seq_one_letter_code
_entity_poly.pdbx_strand_id
1 'polypeptide(L)'
;MADPAVQELRDRASKLRVFADHVQELPDRVDNEAAKMDWSGPLTDRVRGEIRTWKTRCGDVAERIRQEADRLEEEANRLARRADNANVPL
;
A
#
# COMPACT_ATOMS: atom_id res chain seq x y z
N MET A 1 -0.47 -7.38 29.12
CA MET A 1 0.16 -7.89 27.87
C MET A 1 -0.71 -7.45 26.72
N ALA A 2 -0.11 -7.02 25.59
CA ALA A 2 -0.91 -6.68 24.41
C ALA A 2 -1.72 -7.90 23.97
N ASP A 3 -2.99 -7.71 23.64
CA ASP A 3 -3.87 -8.76 23.12
C ASP A 3 -3.25 -9.33 21.84
N PRO A 4 -3.00 -10.66 21.75
CA PRO A 4 -2.41 -11.29 20.57
C PRO A 4 -3.15 -10.96 19.27
N ALA A 5 -4.47 -10.78 19.31
CA ALA A 5 -5.26 -10.42 18.14
C ALA A 5 -5.00 -8.97 17.70
N VAL A 6 -4.84 -8.04 18.65
CA VAL A 6 -4.45 -6.65 18.36
C VAL A 6 -3.07 -6.61 17.70
N GLN A 7 -2.11 -7.40 18.21
CA GLN A 7 -0.77 -7.47 17.63
C GLN A 7 -0.80 -8.06 16.22
N GLU A 8 -1.56 -9.13 15.99
CA GLU A 8 -1.67 -9.75 14.68
C GLU A 8 -2.26 -8.79 13.62
N LEU A 9 -3.31 -8.04 13.98
CA LEU A 9 -3.90 -7.04 13.09
C LEU A 9 -2.89 -5.94 12.70
N ARG A 10 -2.12 -5.45 13.67
CA ARG A 10 -1.06 -4.45 13.44
C ARG A 10 0.06 -5.00 12.57
N ASP A 11 0.49 -6.24 12.80
CA ASP A 11 1.51 -6.91 12.00
C ASP A 11 1.05 -7.08 10.54
N ARG A 12 -0.21 -7.48 10.33
CA ARG A 12 -0.81 -7.60 8.99
C ARG A 12 -0.88 -6.23 8.29
N ALA A 13 -1.34 -5.19 8.98
CA ALA A 13 -1.37 -3.82 8.44
C ALA A 13 0.01 -3.36 7.99
N SER A 14 1.04 -3.57 8.83
CA SER A 14 2.43 -3.25 8.50
C SER A 14 2.92 -3.97 7.24
N LYS A 15 2.67 -5.29 7.13
CA LYS A 15 3.04 -6.08 5.95
C LYS A 15 2.33 -5.60 4.68
N LEU A 16 1.06 -5.22 4.78
CA LEU A 16 0.32 -4.66 3.64
C LEU A 16 0.91 -3.34 3.16
N ARG A 17 1.33 -2.45 4.07
CA ARG A 17 1.98 -1.18 3.70
C ARG A 17 3.27 -1.41 2.93
N VAL A 18 4.13 -2.29 3.44
CA VAL A 18 5.38 -2.67 2.74
C VAL A 18 5.08 -3.25 1.36
N PHE A 19 4.04 -4.09 1.26
CA PHE A 19 3.65 -4.65 -0.03
C PHE A 19 3.13 -3.57 -1.01
N ALA A 20 2.33 -2.62 -0.54
CA ALA A 20 1.87 -1.49 -1.35
C ALA A 20 3.04 -0.66 -1.90
N ASP A 21 4.05 -0.39 -1.07
CA ASP A 21 5.24 0.35 -1.48
C ASP A 21 6.01 -0.39 -2.56
N HIS A 22 6.19 -1.72 -2.44
CA HIS A 22 6.80 -2.52 -3.50
C HIS A 22 6.00 -2.53 -4.81
N VAL A 23 4.66 -2.59 -4.73
CA VAL A 23 3.77 -2.54 -5.91
C VAL A 23 3.92 -1.21 -6.65
N GLN A 24 4.15 -0.12 -5.92
CA GLN A 24 4.33 1.20 -6.50
C GLN A 24 5.76 1.44 -7.02
N GLU A 25 6.78 0.93 -6.34
CA GLU A 25 8.18 1.21 -6.67
C GLU A 25 8.61 0.61 -8.02
N LEU A 26 8.12 -0.59 -8.36
CA LEU A 26 8.47 -1.26 -9.62
C LEU A 26 8.10 -0.45 -10.87
N PRO A 27 6.84 -0.02 -11.07
CA PRO A 27 6.49 0.81 -12.22
C PRO A 27 7.11 2.20 -12.17
N ASP A 28 7.34 2.77 -10.98
CA ASP A 28 8.06 4.04 -10.85
C ASP A 28 9.48 3.93 -11.43
N ARG A 29 10.20 2.84 -11.12
CA ARG A 29 11.53 2.58 -11.69
C ARG A 29 11.49 2.44 -13.21
N VAL A 30 10.51 1.70 -13.75
CA VAL A 30 10.38 1.51 -15.21
C VAL A 30 10.01 2.81 -15.92
N ASP A 31 9.10 3.61 -15.36
CA ASP A 31 8.74 4.93 -15.90
C ASP A 31 9.94 5.89 -15.89
N ASN A 32 10.75 5.85 -14.83
CA ASN A 32 11.99 6.63 -14.75
C ASN A 32 13.02 6.21 -15.81
N GLU A 33 13.18 4.92 -16.08
CA GLU A 33 14.06 4.45 -17.16
C GLU A 33 13.50 4.83 -18.55
N ALA A 34 12.19 4.71 -18.75
CA ALA A 34 11.54 5.12 -20.00
C ALA A 34 11.68 6.62 -20.28
N ALA A 35 11.71 7.45 -19.24
CA ALA A 35 11.92 8.89 -19.34
C ALA A 35 13.33 9.27 -19.81
N LYS A 36 14.34 8.41 -19.59
CA LYS A 36 15.74 8.65 -20.01
C LYS A 36 16.02 8.29 -21.48
N MET A 37 15.06 7.68 -22.17
CA MET A 37 15.23 7.26 -23.56
C MET A 37 15.36 8.48 -24.50
N ASP A 38 16.51 8.60 -25.17
CA ASP A 38 16.90 9.76 -25.99
C ASP A 38 16.26 9.80 -27.39
N TRP A 39 15.90 8.64 -27.94
CA TRP A 39 15.13 8.54 -29.18
C TRP A 39 13.65 8.92 -29.01
N SER A 40 13.20 9.88 -29.81
CA SER A 40 11.79 10.31 -29.93
C SER A 40 11.14 9.74 -31.19
N GLY A 41 9.84 9.46 -31.12
CA GLY A 41 9.06 8.96 -32.25
C GLY A 41 7.76 8.28 -31.83
N PRO A 42 6.77 8.14 -32.73
CA PRO A 42 5.43 7.66 -32.39
C PRO A 42 5.39 6.30 -31.68
N LEU A 43 6.30 5.38 -32.04
CA LEU A 43 6.40 4.07 -31.38
C LEU A 43 6.91 4.20 -29.94
N THR A 44 7.95 5.01 -29.71
CA THR A 44 8.50 5.24 -28.37
C THR A 44 7.50 5.96 -27.47
N ASP A 45 6.79 6.95 -28.00
CA ASP A 45 5.77 7.68 -27.22
C ASP A 45 4.58 6.79 -26.85
N ARG A 46 4.20 5.87 -27.74
CA ARG A 46 3.21 4.84 -27.43
C ARG A 46 3.66 3.95 -26.27
N VAL A 47 4.89 3.42 -26.33
CA VAL A 47 5.44 2.57 -25.26
C VAL A 47 5.52 3.33 -23.93
N ARG A 48 5.97 4.59 -23.93
CA ARG A 48 5.94 5.45 -22.73
C ARG A 48 4.53 5.63 -22.18
N GLY A 49 3.53 5.79 -23.06
CA GLY A 49 2.12 5.89 -22.68
C GLY A 49 1.59 4.61 -22.02
N GLU A 50 1.95 3.44 -22.55
CA GLU A 50 1.62 2.13 -21.98
C GLU A 50 2.26 1.95 -20.60
N ILE A 51 3.53 2.35 -20.43
CA ILE A 51 4.24 2.33 -19.14
C ILE A 51 3.55 3.24 -18.11
N ARG A 52 3.18 4.48 -18.48
CA ARG A 52 2.46 5.39 -17.57
C ARG A 52 1.08 4.87 -17.19
N THR A 53 0.39 4.23 -18.12
CA THR A 53 -0.92 3.60 -17.87
C THR A 53 -0.76 2.46 -16.86
N TRP A 54 0.26 1.62 -17.04
CA TRP A 54 0.59 0.56 -16.10
C TRP A 54 0.95 1.11 -14.71
N LYS A 55 1.80 2.14 -14.65
CA LYS A 55 2.15 2.85 -13.41
C LYS A 55 0.92 3.35 -12.66
N THR A 56 -0.02 3.98 -13.38
CA THR A 56 -1.28 4.47 -12.79
C THR A 56 -2.07 3.32 -12.17
N ARG A 57 -2.25 2.21 -12.91
CA ARG A 57 -2.97 1.03 -12.40
C ARG A 57 -2.32 0.41 -11.16
N CYS A 58 -0.99 0.34 -11.14
CA CYS A 58 -0.26 -0.12 -9.96
C CYS A 58 -0.41 0.83 -8.77
N GLY A 59 -0.41 2.15 -9.01
CA GLY A 59 -0.72 3.15 -8.00
C GLY A 59 -2.11 2.96 -7.40
N ASP A 60 -3.13 2.73 -8.23
CA ASP A 60 -4.50 2.45 -7.77
C ASP A 60 -4.57 1.18 -6.90
N VAL A 61 -3.82 0.14 -7.26
CA VAL A 61 -3.74 -1.11 -6.48
C VAL A 61 -3.02 -0.89 -5.16
N ALA A 62 -1.88 -0.21 -5.17
CA ALA A 62 -1.12 0.14 -3.97
C ALA A 62 -1.97 0.94 -2.98
N GLU A 63 -2.73 1.92 -3.49
CA GLU A 63 -3.64 2.73 -2.69
C GLU A 63 -4.74 1.88 -2.03
N ARG A 64 -5.36 0.95 -2.76
CA ARG A 64 -6.34 0.01 -2.18
C ARG A 64 -5.72 -0.87 -1.09
N ILE A 65 -4.47 -1.31 -1.28
CA ILE A 65 -3.75 -2.10 -0.26
C ILE A 65 -3.52 -1.26 1.01
N ARG A 66 -3.14 0.02 0.87
CA ARG A 66 -2.99 0.94 2.02
C ARG A 66 -4.31 1.15 2.75
N GLN A 67 -5.41 1.31 2.02
CA GLN A 67 -6.75 1.43 2.62
C GLN A 67 -7.14 0.19 3.44
N GLU A 68 -6.83 -1.01 2.96
CA GLU A 68 -7.06 -2.22 3.77
C GLU A 68 -6.14 -2.27 5.00
N ALA A 69 -4.89 -1.83 4.90
CA ALA A 69 -3.99 -1.73 6.05
C ALA A 69 -4.55 -0.77 7.12
N ASP A 70 -5.08 0.38 6.70
CA ASP A 70 -5.68 1.37 7.60
C ASP A 70 -6.92 0.79 8.31
N ARG A 71 -7.78 0.05 7.59
CA ARG A 71 -8.94 -0.65 8.19
C ARG A 71 -8.52 -1.67 9.25
N LEU A 72 -7.45 -2.43 9.01
CA LEU A 72 -6.93 -3.38 9.99
C LEU A 72 -6.41 -2.66 11.24
N GLU A 73 -5.77 -1.50 11.08
CA GLU A 73 -5.28 -0.71 12.20
C GLU A 73 -6.44 -0.07 13.00
N GLU A 74 -7.47 0.41 12.33
CA GLU A 74 -8.70 0.88 12.97
C GLU A 74 -9.41 -0.23 13.75
N GLU A 75 -9.46 -1.45 13.20
CA GLU A 75 -9.99 -2.62 13.89
C GLU A 75 -9.16 -2.97 15.13
N ALA A 76 -7.82 -2.98 15.01
CA ALA A 76 -6.92 -3.20 16.13
C ALA A 76 -7.13 -2.16 17.25
N ASN A 77 -7.30 -0.89 16.88
CA ASN A 77 -7.55 0.19 17.83
C ASN A 77 -8.92 0.08 18.50
N ARG A 78 -9.96 -0.33 17.76
CA ARG A 78 -11.29 -0.60 18.32
C ARG A 78 -11.24 -1.78 19.30
N LEU A 79 -10.51 -2.84 18.97
CA LEU A 79 -10.36 -4.02 19.82
C LEU A 79 -9.62 -3.67 21.12
N ALA A 80 -8.49 -2.95 21.01
CA ALA A 80 -7.73 -2.50 22.17
C ALA A 80 -8.58 -1.67 23.14
N ARG A 81 -9.34 -0.69 22.63
CA ARG A 81 -10.24 0.15 23.45
C ARG A 81 -11.32 -0.66 24.17
N ARG A 82 -11.87 -1.69 23.51
CA ARG A 82 -12.88 -2.58 24.14
C ARG A 82 -12.27 -3.38 25.29
N ALA A 83 -11.06 -3.90 25.10
CA ALA A 83 -10.34 -4.63 26.14
C ALA A 83 -10.04 -3.72 27.35
N ASP A 84 -9.58 -2.49 27.10
CA ASP A 84 -9.30 -1.52 28.17
C ASP A 84 -10.56 -1.17 28.96
N ASN A 85 -11.67 -0.87 28.27
CA ASN A 85 -12.95 -0.55 28.91
C ASN A 85 -13.55 -1.72 29.71
N ALA A 86 -13.30 -2.97 29.28
CA ALA A 86 -13.76 -4.15 29.99
C ALA A 86 -12.97 -4.42 31.29
N ASN A 87 -11.81 -3.79 31.45
CA ASN A 87 -10.89 -3.99 32.57
C ASN A 87 -10.96 -2.86 33.63
N VAL A 88 -11.89 -1.90 33.47
CA VAL A 88 -12.17 -0.86 34.47
C VAL A 88 -13.24 -1.40 35.46
N PRO A 89 -12.93 -1.58 36.75
CA PRO A 89 -13.94 -1.96 37.75
C PRO A 89 -14.89 -0.79 38.02
N LEU A 90 -16.19 -1.08 38.20
CA LEU A 90 -17.21 -0.15 38.69
C LEU A 90 -16.91 0.35 40.10
#